data_AF-A0A1E3SEV2-F1
#
_entry.id   AF-A0A1E3SEV2-F1
#
_cell.length_a   1.000
_cell.length_b   1.000
_cell.length_c   1.000
_cell.angle_alpha   90.00
_cell.angle_beta   90.00
_cell.angle_gamma   90.00
#
_symmetry.space_group_name_H-M   'P 1'
#
loop_
_entity.id
_entity.type
_entity.pdbx_description
1 polymer ?
#
loop_
_entity_poly.entity_id
_entity_poly.type
_entity_poly.pdbx_seq_one_letter_code
_entity_poly.pdbx_strand_id
1 'polypeptide(L)'
;MAHSDCRLHANDRVGADFDVTYFSLPEAPGPRAVKVIVTDGAGAVVQTIDELLEPSSPSGVGLQDLDGDGREEVIIPIAQHLFNGSPNTRFSVWRAEGDSTHFERTQMVGQAAYPSGDGYVVSNGGSPTSRDLTFYLPTGAGFTLVLVLTIEAQQVEAGTNRVLTVNCRAHKVDSLQAIDMDIATAQDTFCASPAARAIWPDAQRV
;
A
#
# COMPACT_ATOMS: atom_id res chain seq x y z
N MET A 1 -5.40 -5.56 -19.68
CA MET A 1 -5.82 -6.96 -19.93
C MET A 1 -7.12 -7.17 -19.17
N ALA A 2 -8.00 -8.08 -19.61
CA ALA A 2 -9.15 -8.44 -18.80
C ALA A 2 -8.68 -9.31 -17.63
N HIS A 3 -9.08 -8.96 -16.41
CA HIS A 3 -8.84 -9.81 -15.24
C HIS A 3 -9.70 -11.07 -15.33
N SER A 4 -9.18 -12.19 -14.84
CA SER A 4 -9.89 -13.47 -14.81
C SER A 4 -10.27 -13.83 -13.38
N ASP A 5 -11.45 -14.42 -13.22
CA ASP A 5 -11.88 -15.01 -11.96
C ASP A 5 -10.84 -16.00 -11.42
N CYS A 6 -10.71 -16.05 -10.10
CA CYS A 6 -9.76 -16.93 -9.43
C CYS A 6 -10.22 -17.27 -8.02
N ARG A 7 -9.52 -18.20 -7.38
CA ARG A 7 -9.61 -18.47 -5.95
C ARG A 7 -8.22 -18.31 -5.35
N LEU A 8 -8.14 -17.56 -4.25
CA LEU A 8 -6.94 -17.40 -3.46
C LEU A 8 -7.14 -18.11 -2.12
N HIS A 9 -6.06 -18.62 -1.55
CA HIS A 9 -6.05 -19.28 -0.25
C HIS A 9 -4.98 -18.60 0.60
N ALA A 10 -5.37 -18.11 1.78
CA ALA A 10 -4.41 -17.52 2.70
C ALA A 10 -3.52 -18.61 3.29
N ASN A 11 -2.20 -18.40 3.26
CA ASN A 11 -1.22 -19.30 3.85
C ASN A 11 -0.94 -18.96 5.32
N ASP A 12 -1.95 -18.44 6.01
CA ASP A 12 -1.89 -18.03 7.41
C ASP A 12 -2.60 -19.03 8.33
N ARG A 13 -2.59 -18.74 9.63
CA ARG A 13 -3.18 -19.60 10.67
C ARG A 13 -4.70 -19.71 10.63
N VAL A 14 -5.40 -18.78 9.97
CA VAL A 14 -6.86 -18.82 9.82
C VAL A 14 -7.27 -19.53 8.53
N GLY A 15 -6.40 -19.53 7.51
CA GLY A 15 -6.57 -20.34 6.31
C GLY A 15 -7.84 -20.00 5.54
N ALA A 16 -8.16 -18.69 5.46
CA ALA A 16 -9.34 -18.22 4.75
C ALA A 16 -9.20 -18.41 3.23
N ASP A 17 -10.33 -18.68 2.57
CA ASP A 17 -10.45 -18.74 1.12
C ASP A 17 -11.11 -17.48 0.57
N PHE A 18 -10.69 -17.07 -0.63
CA PHE A 18 -11.15 -15.87 -1.31
C PHE A 18 -11.57 -16.23 -2.73
N ASP A 19 -12.88 -16.36 -2.96
CA ASP A 19 -13.42 -16.57 -4.31
C ASP A 19 -13.62 -15.20 -4.99
N VAL A 20 -12.84 -14.94 -6.05
CA VAL A 20 -12.77 -13.66 -6.75
C VAL A 20 -13.53 -13.74 -8.08
N THR A 21 -14.49 -12.84 -8.27
CA THR A 21 -15.25 -12.72 -9.51
C THR A 21 -15.17 -11.30 -10.06
N TYR A 22 -14.77 -11.17 -11.32
CA TYR A 22 -14.75 -9.90 -12.05
C TYR A 22 -15.98 -9.81 -12.94
N PHE A 23 -16.62 -8.63 -12.95
CA PHE A 23 -17.81 -8.43 -13.77
C PHE A 23 -17.89 -7.01 -14.32
N SER A 24 -18.63 -6.88 -15.43
CA SER A 24 -18.96 -5.58 -16.01
C SER A 24 -20.23 -5.05 -15.34
N LEU A 25 -20.30 -3.73 -15.15
CA LEU A 25 -21.51 -3.07 -14.67
C LEU A 25 -22.31 -2.52 -15.86
N PRO A 26 -23.65 -2.62 -15.87
CA PRO A 26 -24.48 -2.13 -16.98
C PRO A 26 -24.31 -0.63 -17.24
N GLU A 27 -24.10 0.15 -16.18
CA GLU A 27 -23.97 1.59 -16.21
C GLU A 27 -22.64 2.08 -16.82
N ALA A 28 -21.66 1.20 -17.08
CA ALA A 28 -20.36 1.64 -17.60
C ALA A 28 -19.55 0.56 -18.34
N PRO A 29 -19.01 0.84 -19.55
CA PRO A 29 -18.31 -0.17 -20.36
C PRO A 29 -16.93 -0.61 -19.79
N GLY A 30 -16.68 -1.92 -19.61
CA GLY A 30 -15.40 -2.52 -19.17
C GLY A 30 -15.54 -3.43 -17.93
N PRO A 31 -14.55 -4.29 -17.58
CA PRO A 31 -14.54 -4.99 -16.30
C PRO A 31 -14.35 -3.95 -15.20
N ARG A 32 -15.44 -3.66 -14.49
CA ARG A 32 -15.60 -2.44 -13.68
C ARG A 32 -15.80 -2.74 -12.22
N ALA A 33 -15.89 -4.01 -11.86
CA ALA A 33 -16.09 -4.41 -10.49
C ALA A 33 -15.40 -5.76 -10.24
N VAL A 34 -15.00 -5.93 -8.99
CA VAL A 34 -14.58 -7.21 -8.45
C VAL A 34 -15.37 -7.47 -7.18
N LYS A 35 -15.81 -8.71 -7.03
CA LYS A 35 -16.38 -9.24 -5.80
C LYS A 35 -15.45 -10.32 -5.27
N VAL A 36 -15.16 -10.25 -3.98
CA VAL A 36 -14.40 -11.27 -3.26
C VAL A 36 -15.29 -11.81 -2.15
N ILE A 37 -15.60 -13.10 -2.21
CA ILE A 37 -16.30 -13.81 -1.14
C ILE A 37 -15.24 -14.43 -0.24
N VAL A 38 -15.22 -14.01 1.03
CA VAL A 38 -14.31 -14.53 2.04
C VAL A 38 -15.00 -15.66 2.79
N THR A 39 -14.35 -16.81 2.83
CA THR A 39 -14.82 -18.01 3.52
C THR A 39 -13.79 -18.41 4.58
N ASP A 40 -14.22 -18.69 5.80
CA ASP A 40 -13.32 -19.16 6.86
C ASP A 40 -12.90 -20.62 6.67
N GLY A 41 -11.95 -21.10 7.49
CA GLY A 41 -11.47 -22.49 7.43
C GLY A 41 -12.54 -23.55 7.75
N ALA A 42 -13.72 -23.17 8.26
CA ALA A 42 -14.86 -24.06 8.46
C ALA A 42 -15.81 -24.10 7.24
N GLY A 43 -15.56 -23.29 6.21
CA GLY A 43 -16.38 -23.19 5.01
C GLY A 43 -17.55 -22.22 5.12
N ALA A 44 -17.60 -21.38 6.17
CA ALA A 44 -18.65 -20.37 6.32
C ALA A 44 -18.25 -19.06 5.62
N VAL A 45 -19.19 -18.45 4.89
CA VAL A 45 -18.99 -17.11 4.32
C VAL A 45 -19.02 -16.09 5.45
N VAL A 46 -17.92 -15.37 5.61
CA VAL A 46 -17.69 -14.42 6.73
C VAL A 46 -17.69 -12.97 6.29
N GLN A 47 -17.39 -12.70 5.02
CA GLN A 47 -17.41 -11.35 4.46
C GLN A 47 -17.58 -11.39 2.93
N THR A 48 -18.19 -10.34 2.39
CA THR A 48 -18.17 -10.03 0.96
C THR A 48 -17.51 -8.66 0.79
N ILE A 49 -16.51 -8.59 -0.08
CA ILE A 49 -15.81 -7.37 -0.47
C ILE A 49 -16.21 -7.04 -1.91
N ASP A 50 -16.69 -5.82 -2.14
CA ASP A 50 -17.05 -5.32 -3.47
C ASP A 50 -16.22 -4.06 -3.75
N GLU A 51 -15.50 -4.03 -4.87
CA GLU A 51 -14.73 -2.86 -5.32
C GLU A 51 -15.07 -2.50 -6.76
N LEU A 52 -15.06 -1.21 -7.06
CA LEU A 52 -15.11 -0.71 -8.42
C LEU A 52 -13.69 -0.59 -8.98
N LEU A 53 -13.50 -1.07 -10.21
CA LEU A 53 -12.25 -1.01 -10.96
C LEU A 53 -12.35 0.02 -12.08
N GLU A 54 -11.26 0.73 -12.32
CA GLU A 54 -11.09 1.54 -13.52
C GLU A 54 -10.56 0.67 -14.67
N PRO A 55 -10.79 1.06 -15.94
CA PRO A 55 -10.18 0.36 -17.09
C PRO A 55 -8.65 0.30 -17.04
N SER A 56 -8.01 1.19 -16.26
CA SER A 56 -6.56 1.25 -16.04
C SER A 56 -6.07 0.34 -14.90
N SER A 57 -6.95 -0.44 -14.26
CA SER A 57 -6.56 -1.41 -13.22
C SER A 57 -5.42 -2.32 -13.74
N PRO A 58 -4.24 -2.32 -13.08
CA PRO A 58 -3.04 -2.91 -13.66
C PRO A 58 -2.95 -4.42 -13.47
N SER A 59 -3.62 -4.99 -12.46
CA SER A 59 -3.56 -6.41 -12.12
C SER A 59 -4.77 -6.84 -11.28
N GLY A 60 -4.95 -8.15 -11.13
CA GLY A 60 -6.00 -8.72 -10.30
C GLY A 60 -5.72 -8.63 -8.79
N VAL A 61 -6.68 -9.13 -8.00
CA VAL A 61 -6.60 -9.32 -6.56
C VAL A 61 -5.41 -10.22 -6.20
N GLY A 62 -4.67 -9.85 -5.15
CA GLY A 62 -3.59 -10.65 -4.58
C GLY A 62 -3.67 -10.71 -3.06
N LEU A 63 -2.90 -11.64 -2.49
CA LEU A 63 -2.68 -11.77 -1.05
C LEU A 63 -1.22 -11.45 -0.74
N GLN A 64 -0.97 -10.72 0.34
CA GLN A 64 0.37 -10.46 0.83
C GLN A 64 0.33 -10.01 2.30
N ASP A 65 1.22 -10.54 3.12
CA ASP A 65 1.50 -10.02 4.48
C ASP A 65 2.28 -8.70 4.37
N LEU A 66 1.58 -7.57 4.58
CA LEU A 66 2.15 -6.23 4.44
C LEU A 66 2.71 -5.69 5.74
N ASP A 67 2.17 -6.11 6.89
CA ASP A 67 2.58 -5.58 8.20
C ASP A 67 3.47 -6.53 9.02
N GLY A 68 3.67 -7.76 8.53
CA GLY A 68 4.53 -8.77 9.13
C GLY A 68 3.88 -9.47 10.32
N ASP A 69 2.55 -9.39 10.51
CA ASP A 69 1.85 -10.08 11.59
C ASP A 69 1.60 -11.58 11.30
N GLY A 70 1.98 -12.04 10.10
CA GLY A 70 1.84 -13.43 9.65
C GLY A 70 0.46 -13.74 9.08
N ARG A 71 -0.43 -12.76 8.92
CA ARG A 71 -1.62 -12.84 8.07
C ARG A 71 -1.42 -12.11 6.77
N GLU A 72 -2.14 -12.56 5.76
CA GLU A 72 -2.12 -11.90 4.45
C GLU A 72 -3.27 -10.89 4.33
N GLU A 73 -2.94 -9.68 3.88
CA GLU A 73 -3.92 -8.69 3.44
C GLU A 73 -4.44 -9.03 2.04
N VAL A 74 -5.70 -8.67 1.77
CA VAL A 74 -6.24 -8.66 0.40
C VAL A 74 -5.91 -7.34 -0.26
N ILE A 75 -5.18 -7.39 -1.37
CA ILE A 75 -4.77 -6.21 -2.14
C ILE A 75 -5.52 -6.20 -3.47
N ILE A 76 -6.30 -5.14 -3.71
CA ILE A 76 -7.09 -4.94 -4.91
C ILE A 76 -6.60 -3.68 -5.65
N PRO A 77 -5.84 -3.83 -6.76
CA PRO A 77 -5.43 -2.71 -7.60
C PRO A 77 -6.63 -2.11 -8.37
N ILE A 78 -7.13 -0.97 -7.93
CA ILE A 78 -8.34 -0.34 -8.48
C ILE A 78 -8.06 0.39 -9.80
N ALA A 79 -6.96 1.13 -9.87
CA ALA A 79 -6.66 1.99 -11.00
C ALA A 79 -5.17 2.31 -11.05
N GLN A 80 -4.65 2.59 -12.25
CA GLN A 80 -3.30 3.12 -12.43
C GLN A 80 -3.34 4.45 -13.18
N HIS A 81 -2.67 5.45 -12.60
CA HIS A 81 -2.60 6.81 -13.12
C HIS A 81 -1.15 7.28 -13.17
N LEU A 82 -0.82 8.14 -14.14
CA LEU A 82 0.51 8.76 -14.21
C LEU A 82 0.55 10.00 -13.32
N PHE A 83 1.47 10.02 -12.36
CA PHE A 83 1.80 11.20 -11.57
C PHE A 83 3.25 11.57 -11.84
N ASN A 84 3.48 12.78 -12.34
CA ASN A 84 4.82 13.27 -12.71
C ASN A 84 5.61 12.29 -13.59
N GLY A 85 4.93 11.68 -14.56
CA GLY A 85 5.51 10.74 -15.52
C GLY A 85 5.71 9.31 -15.02
N SER A 86 5.36 9.00 -13.77
CA SER A 86 5.48 7.66 -13.20
C SER A 86 4.12 7.04 -12.87
N PRO A 87 3.88 5.76 -13.23
CA PRO A 87 2.62 5.09 -12.93
C PRO A 87 2.50 4.83 -11.43
N ASN A 88 1.44 5.32 -10.81
CA ASN A 88 1.05 4.95 -9.45
C ASN A 88 -0.30 4.26 -9.50
N THR A 89 -0.43 3.25 -8.66
CA THR A 89 -1.62 2.44 -8.51
C THR A 89 -2.38 2.91 -7.27
N ARG A 90 -3.70 3.01 -7.41
CA ARG A 90 -4.63 3.12 -6.29
C ARG A 90 -5.03 1.72 -5.89
N PHE A 91 -4.78 1.37 -4.64
CA PHE A 91 -5.09 0.07 -4.06
C PHE A 91 -6.26 0.20 -3.08
N SER A 92 -7.13 -0.79 -3.06
CA SER A 92 -7.91 -1.11 -1.86
C SER A 92 -7.19 -2.23 -1.14
N VAL A 93 -6.74 -1.97 0.08
CA VAL A 93 -6.04 -2.94 0.94
C VAL A 93 -6.98 -3.28 2.07
N TRP A 94 -7.22 -4.57 2.28
CA TRP A 94 -8.12 -5.07 3.30
C TRP A 94 -7.32 -5.89 4.32
N ARG A 95 -7.36 -5.46 5.58
CA ARG A 95 -6.58 -6.03 6.68
C ARG A 95 -7.50 -6.57 7.77
N ALA A 96 -7.19 -7.73 8.32
CA ALA A 96 -7.88 -8.27 9.49
C ALA A 96 -6.92 -8.39 10.68
N GLU A 97 -7.34 -7.95 11.86
CA GLU A 97 -6.51 -8.00 13.06
C GLU A 97 -6.59 -9.37 13.75
N GLY A 98 -5.43 -9.93 14.09
CA GLY A 98 -5.33 -11.13 14.93
C GLY A 98 -5.90 -12.38 14.26
N ASP A 99 -7.02 -12.91 14.77
CA ASP A 99 -7.72 -14.06 14.17
C ASP A 99 -9.05 -13.64 13.53
N SER A 100 -9.32 -12.34 13.44
CA SER A 100 -10.57 -11.84 12.87
C SER A 100 -10.78 -12.36 11.45
N THR A 101 -12.00 -12.78 11.15
CA THR A 101 -12.45 -13.08 9.78
C THR A 101 -13.06 -11.87 9.08
N HIS A 102 -13.07 -10.72 9.76
CA HIS A 102 -13.52 -9.44 9.22
C HIS A 102 -12.31 -8.58 8.85
N PHE A 103 -12.27 -8.17 7.58
CA PHE A 103 -11.23 -7.32 7.02
C PHE A 103 -11.73 -5.88 6.89
N GLU A 104 -10.87 -4.94 7.27
CA GLU A 104 -11.11 -3.51 7.23
C GLU A 104 -10.37 -2.86 6.06
N ARG A 105 -11.09 -1.99 5.35
CA ARG A 105 -10.63 -1.38 4.10
C ARG A 105 -9.79 -0.14 4.35
N THR A 106 -8.60 -0.07 3.75
CA THR A 106 -7.81 1.14 3.61
C THR A 106 -7.45 1.38 2.15
N GLN A 107 -7.67 2.61 1.67
CA GLN A 107 -7.19 2.99 0.35
C GLN A 107 -5.74 3.48 0.42
N MET A 108 -4.87 2.91 -0.40
CA MET A 108 -3.48 3.34 -0.53
C MET A 108 -3.19 3.80 -1.95
N VAL A 109 -2.18 4.67 -2.13
CA VAL A 109 -1.72 5.11 -3.45
C VAL A 109 -0.20 5.05 -3.50
N GLY A 110 0.33 4.46 -4.58
CA GLY A 110 1.76 4.38 -4.82
C GLY A 110 2.11 3.43 -5.96
N GLN A 111 3.38 3.37 -6.31
CA GLN A 111 3.97 2.38 -7.20
C GLN A 111 4.00 0.99 -6.54
N ALA A 112 4.16 0.94 -5.22
CA ALA A 112 4.12 -0.29 -4.41
C ALA A 112 3.64 0.00 -2.98
N ALA A 113 3.18 -1.04 -2.28
CA ALA A 113 2.98 -1.07 -0.84
C ALA A 113 3.82 -2.22 -0.24
N TYR A 114 4.49 -1.99 0.89
CA TYR A 114 5.39 -2.97 1.50
C TYR A 114 5.66 -2.68 2.99
N PRO A 115 6.13 -3.69 3.76
CA PRO A 115 6.56 -3.48 5.14
C PRO A 115 7.73 -2.51 5.22
N SER A 116 7.63 -1.53 6.11
CA SER A 116 8.69 -0.54 6.33
C SER A 116 9.94 -1.11 7.02
N GLY A 117 9.79 -2.22 7.74
CA GLY A 117 10.82 -2.85 8.58
C GLY A 117 10.84 -2.34 10.04
N ASP A 118 10.03 -1.35 10.39
CA ASP A 118 9.94 -0.78 11.75
C ASP A 118 8.49 -0.69 12.27
N GLY A 119 7.65 -1.63 11.85
CA GLY A 119 6.27 -1.81 12.35
C GLY A 119 5.20 -1.01 11.60
N TYR A 120 5.57 -0.32 10.52
CA TYR A 120 4.65 0.38 9.64
C TYR A 120 4.51 -0.32 8.27
N VAL A 121 3.45 0.01 7.55
CA VAL A 121 3.35 -0.24 6.11
C VAL A 121 3.65 1.05 5.38
N VAL A 122 4.36 0.96 4.25
CA VAL A 122 4.67 2.10 3.39
C VAL A 122 4.02 1.90 2.03
N SER A 123 3.38 2.94 1.51
CA SER A 123 3.17 3.08 0.07
C SER A 123 4.17 4.08 -0.51
N ASN A 124 4.87 3.70 -1.58
CA ASN A 124 5.89 4.52 -2.21
C ASN A 124 5.36 5.12 -3.52
N GLY A 125 5.55 6.41 -3.73
CA GLY A 125 5.31 7.11 -4.99
C GLY A 125 6.51 7.95 -5.40
N GLY A 126 6.38 8.68 -6.50
CA GLY A 126 7.33 9.74 -6.89
C GLY A 126 7.82 9.68 -8.34
N SER A 127 8.95 10.32 -8.60
CA SER A 127 9.60 10.53 -9.91
C SER A 127 11.10 10.22 -9.83
N PRO A 128 11.87 10.10 -10.93
CA PRO A 128 13.29 9.70 -10.85
C PRO A 128 14.19 10.48 -9.88
N THR A 129 13.82 11.70 -9.47
CA THR A 129 14.56 12.54 -8.51
C THR A 129 13.80 12.85 -7.21
N SER A 130 12.59 12.30 -7.03
CA SER A 130 11.81 12.47 -5.79
C SER A 130 11.04 11.19 -5.43
N ARG A 131 10.95 10.88 -4.14
CA ARG A 131 10.18 9.76 -3.63
C ARG A 131 9.29 10.23 -2.51
N ASP A 132 8.01 9.93 -2.61
CA ASP A 132 7.05 10.13 -1.53
C ASP A 132 6.81 8.78 -0.84
N LEU A 133 6.94 8.74 0.48
CA LEU A 133 6.64 7.56 1.30
C LEU A 133 5.48 7.91 2.24
N THR A 134 4.34 7.26 2.03
CA THR A 134 3.20 7.37 2.97
C THR A 134 3.27 6.21 3.94
N PHE A 135 3.44 6.53 5.23
CA PHE A 135 3.48 5.56 6.31
C PHE A 135 2.09 5.34 6.89
N TYR A 136 1.77 4.07 7.14
CA TYR A 136 0.54 3.64 7.77
C TYR A 136 0.86 2.77 8.98
N LEU A 137 0.16 3.02 10.08
CA LEU A 137 0.16 2.19 11.27
C LEU A 137 -0.90 1.09 11.13
N PRO A 138 -0.55 -0.20 11.27
CA PRO A 138 -1.52 -1.28 11.35
C PRO A 138 -2.38 -1.15 12.62
N THR A 139 -3.70 -1.29 12.50
CA THR A 139 -4.67 -1.15 13.58
C THR A 139 -5.84 -2.11 13.40
N GLY A 140 -6.70 -2.24 14.42
CA GLY A 140 -7.97 -2.97 14.30
C GLY A 140 -8.95 -2.39 13.26
N ALA A 141 -8.75 -1.15 12.82
CA ALA A 141 -9.54 -0.49 11.78
C ALA A 141 -8.85 -0.51 10.39
N GLY A 142 -7.94 -1.46 10.18
CA GLY A 142 -7.09 -1.54 8.99
C GLY A 142 -5.80 -0.74 9.15
N PHE A 143 -5.47 0.11 8.17
CA PHE A 143 -4.25 0.89 8.16
C PHE A 143 -4.54 2.38 8.37
N THR A 144 -4.00 2.95 9.45
CA THR A 144 -4.13 4.38 9.74
C THR A 144 -2.94 5.14 9.15
N LEU A 145 -3.18 6.06 8.21
CA LEU A 145 -2.12 6.94 7.71
C LEU A 145 -1.56 7.78 8.85
N VAL A 146 -0.25 7.72 9.09
CA VAL A 146 0.43 8.46 10.18
C VAL A 146 1.32 9.60 9.70
N LEU A 147 1.97 9.47 8.54
CA LEU A 147 2.89 10.48 8.02
C LEU A 147 3.10 10.32 6.51
N VAL A 148 3.42 11.42 5.84
CA VAL A 148 4.01 11.39 4.49
C VAL A 148 5.41 11.99 4.55
N LEU A 149 6.39 11.29 4.00
CA LEU A 149 7.72 11.83 3.73
C LEU A 149 7.89 12.15 2.26
N THR A 150 8.65 13.20 1.95
CA THR A 150 9.26 13.39 0.63
C THR A 150 10.77 13.33 0.77
N ILE A 151 11.41 12.50 -0.05
CA ILE A 151 12.86 12.37 -0.18
C ILE A 151 13.24 12.87 -1.57
N GLU A 152 13.99 13.97 -1.64
CA GLU A 152 14.36 14.62 -2.90
C GLU A 152 15.87 14.58 -3.12
N ALA A 153 16.29 14.17 -4.32
CA ALA A 153 17.68 14.27 -4.75
C ALA A 153 18.08 15.76 -4.86
N GLN A 154 19.10 16.18 -4.12
CA GLN A 154 19.63 17.55 -4.16
C GLN A 154 20.80 17.66 -5.14
N GLN A 155 21.64 16.63 -5.21
CA GLN A 155 22.76 16.57 -6.13
C GLN A 155 22.77 15.24 -6.87
N VAL A 156 22.89 15.30 -8.19
CA VAL A 156 22.98 14.13 -9.08
C VAL A 156 24.26 14.26 -9.91
N GLU A 157 25.06 13.19 -9.94
CA GLU A 157 26.27 13.12 -10.74
C GLU A 157 25.94 13.08 -12.23
N ALA A 158 26.56 13.97 -13.01
CA ALA A 158 26.36 14.05 -14.45
C ALA A 158 26.94 12.82 -15.16
N GLY A 159 26.20 12.28 -16.13
CA GLY A 159 26.62 11.14 -16.95
C GLY A 159 26.32 9.76 -16.36
N THR A 160 26.22 9.63 -15.04
CA THR A 160 25.85 8.38 -14.35
C THR A 160 24.43 8.40 -13.78
N ASN A 161 23.83 9.59 -13.62
CA ASN A 161 22.56 9.80 -12.92
C ASN A 161 22.56 9.28 -11.47
N ARG A 162 23.75 9.12 -10.87
CA ARG A 162 23.88 8.70 -9.48
C ARG A 162 23.47 9.84 -8.56
N VAL A 163 22.54 9.58 -7.66
CA VAL A 163 22.17 10.54 -6.61
C VAL A 163 23.27 10.56 -5.53
N LEU A 164 23.82 11.74 -5.26
CA LEU A 164 24.90 11.95 -4.31
C LEU A 164 24.40 12.42 -2.95
N THR A 165 23.42 13.34 -2.94
CA THR A 165 22.82 13.87 -1.73
C THR A 165 21.30 13.93 -1.82
N VAL A 166 20.63 13.73 -0.69
CA VAL A 166 19.16 13.75 -0.59
C VAL A 166 18.73 14.59 0.62
N ASN A 167 17.61 15.28 0.47
CA ASN A 167 16.91 15.92 1.58
C ASN A 167 15.65 15.11 1.89
N CYS A 168 15.41 14.81 3.16
CA CYS A 168 14.22 14.11 3.62
C CYS A 168 13.37 15.05 4.48
N ARG A 169 12.09 15.18 4.12
CA ARG A 169 11.14 16.06 4.81
C ARG A 169 9.89 15.32 5.18
N ALA A 170 9.44 15.53 6.41
CA ALA A 170 8.14 15.06 6.87
C ALA A 170 7.07 16.13 6.62
N HIS A 171 5.90 15.69 6.14
CA HIS A 171 4.73 16.53 5.96
C HIS A 171 3.72 16.24 7.06
N LYS A 172 3.22 17.31 7.68
CA LYS A 172 2.23 17.18 8.74
C LYS A 172 0.94 16.60 8.16
N VAL A 173 0.44 15.56 8.82
CA VAL A 173 -0.91 15.02 8.64
C VAL A 173 -1.63 15.08 9.98
N ASP A 174 -2.96 15.17 9.96
CA ASP A 174 -3.78 15.30 11.17
C ASP A 174 -3.56 14.11 12.14
N SER A 175 -3.21 12.95 11.59
CA SER A 175 -2.99 11.70 12.32
C SER A 175 -1.68 11.60 13.10
N LEU A 176 -0.76 12.57 13.03
CA LEU A 176 0.49 12.50 13.82
C LEU A 176 0.22 12.43 15.35
N GLN A 177 -0.92 12.97 15.79
CA GLN A 177 -1.36 12.84 17.17
C GLN A 177 -1.63 11.39 17.59
N ALA A 178 -1.95 10.50 16.65
CA ALA A 178 -2.21 9.08 16.94
C ALA A 178 -0.95 8.34 17.42
N ILE A 179 0.25 8.88 17.14
CA ILE A 179 1.54 8.31 17.55
C ILE A 179 2.30 9.22 18.53
N ASP A 180 1.64 10.25 19.09
CA ASP A 180 2.21 11.18 20.07
C ASP A 180 3.56 11.80 19.64
N MET A 181 3.67 12.19 18.36
CA MET A 181 4.86 12.84 17.82
C MET A 181 4.53 14.23 17.27
N ASP A 182 5.44 15.18 17.50
CA ASP A 182 5.47 16.42 16.73
C ASP A 182 6.17 16.22 15.38
N ILE A 183 6.08 17.22 14.49
CA ILE A 183 6.60 17.09 13.13
C ILE A 183 8.13 16.97 13.09
N ALA A 184 8.85 17.57 14.05
CA ALA A 184 10.31 17.51 14.09
C ALA A 184 10.77 16.11 14.48
N THR A 185 10.20 15.56 15.55
CA THR A 185 10.45 14.20 16.02
C THR A 185 10.04 13.16 14.97
N ALA A 186 8.89 13.37 14.31
CA ALA A 186 8.45 12.51 13.22
C ALA A 186 9.43 12.56 12.05
N GLN A 187 9.93 13.73 11.67
CA GLN A 187 10.94 13.83 10.61
C GLN A 187 12.20 13.03 10.95
N ASP A 188 12.78 13.25 12.13
CA ASP A 188 14.00 12.55 12.54
C ASP A 188 13.80 11.04 12.59
N THR A 189 12.66 10.59 13.12
CA THR A 189 12.31 9.17 13.26
C THR A 189 12.11 8.52 11.88
N PHE A 190 11.18 9.03 11.09
CA PHE A 190 10.78 8.38 9.84
C PHE A 190 11.82 8.58 8.72
N CYS A 191 12.59 9.68 8.71
CA CYS A 191 13.71 9.82 7.77
C CYS A 191 14.87 8.86 8.08
N ALA A 192 14.94 8.32 9.30
CA ALA A 192 15.89 7.28 9.70
C ALA A 192 15.34 5.84 9.54
N SER A 193 14.05 5.68 9.21
CA SER A 193 13.40 4.37 9.01
C SER A 193 14.09 3.50 7.95
N PRO A 194 14.01 2.16 8.04
CA PRO A 194 14.60 1.28 7.03
C PRO A 194 14.05 1.56 5.63
N ALA A 195 12.74 1.80 5.48
CA ALA A 195 12.12 2.18 4.21
C ALA A 195 12.69 3.49 3.64
N ALA A 196 12.81 4.54 4.45
CA ALA A 196 13.39 5.81 3.99
C ALA A 196 14.87 5.64 3.61
N ARG A 197 15.63 4.83 4.36
CA ARG A 197 17.05 4.55 4.10
C ARG A 197 17.30 3.69 2.87
N ALA A 198 16.33 2.87 2.46
CA ALA A 198 16.40 2.10 1.22
C ALA A 198 16.27 2.98 -0.04
N ILE A 199 15.74 4.20 0.08
CA ILE A 199 15.71 5.17 -1.00
C ILE A 199 17.08 5.83 -1.16
N TRP A 200 17.74 5.54 -2.29
CA TRP A 200 19.12 5.96 -2.60
C TRP A 200 20.09 5.67 -1.43
N PRO A 201 20.37 4.38 -1.14
CA PRO A 201 21.05 3.97 0.09
C PRO A 201 22.48 4.52 0.19
N ASP A 202 23.12 4.81 -0.94
CA ASP A 202 24.49 5.34 -1.01
C ASP A 202 24.55 6.89 -1.00
N ALA A 203 23.41 7.58 -0.97
CA ALA A 203 23.36 9.04 -0.96
C ALA A 203 23.51 9.58 0.46
N GLN A 204 24.26 10.68 0.61
CA GLN A 204 24.36 11.39 1.88
C GLN A 204 23.06 12.15 2.16
N ARG A 205 22.55 12.04 3.39
CA ARG A 205 21.40 12.83 3.86
C ARG A 205 21.88 14.20 4.34
N VAL A 206 21.25 15.27 3.85
CA VAL A 206 21.60 16.67 4.14
C VAL A 206 20.41 17.48 4.63
#